data_AF-A0A524IKP9-F1
#
_entry.id   AF-A0A524IKP9-F1
#
_cell.length_a   1.000
_cell.length_b   1.000
_cell.length_c   1.000
_cell.angle_alpha   90.00
_cell.angle_beta   90.00
_cell.angle_gamma   90.00
#
_symmetry.space_group_name_H-M   'P 1'
#
loop_
_entity.id
_entity.type
_entity.pdbx_description
1 polymer ?
#
loop_
_entity_poly.entity_id
_entity_poly.type
_entity_poly.pdbx_seq_one_letter_code
_entity_poly.pdbx_strand_id
1 'polypeptide(L)'
;KTIPDRPGLDIRKVPATGIAEELGRVIIANIVMLGFITSVTGIVSYDSMKKAILDSIPAGTEKLNLAAFQAGYDHGTGGSGSKKGHAD
;
A
#
# COMPACT_ATOMS: atom_id res chain seq x y z
N LYS A 1 -9.76 4.83 18.21
CA LYS A 1 -9.71 3.37 18.45
C LYS A 1 -8.46 3.07 19.26
N THR A 2 -8.57 2.33 20.36
CA THR A 2 -7.45 1.93 21.22
C THR A 2 -6.63 0.85 20.53
N ILE A 3 -5.31 0.96 20.63
CA ILE A 3 -4.38 -0.05 20.12
C ILE A 3 -4.29 -1.17 21.16
N PRO A 4 -4.39 -2.45 20.77
CA PRO A 4 -4.29 -3.55 21.72
C PRO A 4 -2.95 -3.53 22.45
N ASP A 5 -2.98 -3.57 23.78
CA ASP A 5 -1.79 -3.77 24.61
C ASP A 5 -1.57 -5.27 24.82
N ARG A 6 -1.05 -5.93 23.77
CA ARG A 6 -0.70 -7.35 23.82
C ARG A 6 0.77 -7.51 23.41
N PRO A 7 1.61 -8.12 24.27
CA PRO A 7 3.00 -8.39 23.93
C PRO A 7 3.09 -9.35 22.74
N GLY A 8 4.02 -9.08 21.82
CA GLY A 8 4.26 -9.89 20.62
C GLY A 8 3.49 -9.45 19.36
N LEU A 9 2.76 -8.33 19.39
CA LEU A 9 2.18 -7.72 18.18
C LEU A 9 3.14 -6.68 17.59
N ASP A 10 3.49 -6.82 16.30
CA ASP A 10 4.06 -5.71 15.51
C ASP A 10 2.93 -4.89 14.90
N ILE A 11 2.80 -3.63 15.31
CA ILE A 11 1.69 -2.77 14.93
C ILE A 11 2.16 -1.75 13.91
N ARG A 12 1.73 -1.95 12.66
CA ARG A 12 2.07 -1.11 11.51
C ARG A 12 0.84 -0.31 11.09
N LYS A 13 1.01 0.99 10.86
CA LYS A 13 -0.10 1.92 10.54
C LYS A 13 0.09 2.54 9.16
N VAL A 14 -1.02 2.81 8.49
CA VAL A 14 -1.09 3.57 7.24
C VAL A 14 -2.34 4.46 7.26
N PRO A 15 -2.23 5.75 6.90
CA PRO A 15 -3.39 6.65 6.80
C PRO A 15 -4.11 6.45 5.45
N ALA A 16 -4.62 5.23 5.19
CA ALA A 16 -5.09 4.82 3.87
C ALA A 16 -6.20 5.71 3.30
N THR A 17 -7.15 6.14 4.13
CA THR A 17 -8.21 7.06 3.70
C THR A 17 -7.67 8.45 3.39
N GLY A 18 -6.76 8.99 4.20
CA GLY A 18 -6.14 10.29 3.95
C GLY A 18 -5.32 10.31 2.65
N ILE A 19 -4.53 9.27 2.39
CA ILE A 19 -3.80 9.12 1.12
C ILE A 19 -4.78 9.04 -0.06
N ALA A 20 -5.89 8.28 0.08
CA ALA A 20 -6.90 8.17 -0.97
C ALA A 20 -7.67 9.48 -1.22
N GLU A 21 -7.89 10.28 -0.17
CA GLU A 21 -8.48 11.62 -0.24
C GLU A 21 -7.56 12.58 -1.03
N GLU A 22 -6.26 12.57 -0.74
CA GLU A 22 -5.26 13.36 -1.47
C GLU A 22 -5.19 12.98 -2.96
N LEU A 23 -5.45 11.71 -3.29
CA LEU A 23 -5.56 11.21 -4.66
C LEU A 23 -6.94 11.48 -5.31
N GLY A 24 -7.86 12.11 -4.58
CA GLY A 24 -9.14 12.60 -5.09
C GLY A 24 -10.30 11.61 -5.04
N ARG A 25 -10.13 10.40 -4.49
CA ARG A 25 -11.23 9.42 -4.31
C ARG A 25 -11.04 8.56 -3.06
N VAL A 26 -11.84 8.74 -2.02
CA VAL A 26 -11.79 7.89 -0.81
C VAL A 26 -11.97 6.39 -1.12
N ILE A 27 -12.73 6.05 -2.16
CA ILE A 27 -13.08 4.66 -2.49
C ILE A 27 -11.86 3.77 -2.82
N ILE A 28 -10.71 4.35 -3.17
CA ILE A 28 -9.47 3.60 -3.47
C ILE A 28 -8.59 3.36 -2.23
N ALA A 29 -9.07 3.67 -1.02
CA ALA A 29 -8.32 3.45 0.22
C ALA A 29 -7.92 1.98 0.43
N ASN A 30 -8.73 1.02 -0.05
CA ASN A 30 -8.37 -0.39 -0.03
C ASN A 30 -7.12 -0.70 -0.85
N ILE A 31 -6.92 -0.02 -1.99
CA ILE A 31 -5.74 -0.21 -2.83
C ILE A 31 -4.49 0.36 -2.17
N VAL A 32 -4.60 1.47 -1.44
CA VAL A 32 -3.52 1.97 -0.57
C VAL A 32 -3.13 0.92 0.48
N MET A 33 -4.12 0.26 1.10
CA MET A 33 -3.84 -0.81 2.07
C MET A 33 -3.13 -2.01 1.42
N LEU A 34 -3.49 -2.39 0.20
CA LEU A 34 -2.82 -3.47 -0.53
C LEU A 34 -1.35 -3.13 -0.82
N GLY A 35 -1.07 -1.89 -1.23
CA GLY A 35 0.30 -1.39 -1.37
C GLY A 35 1.11 -1.57 -0.10
N PHE A 36 0.56 -1.06 1.01
CA PHE A 36 1.20 -1.10 2.32
C PHE A 36 1.47 -2.52 2.82
N ILE A 37 0.49 -3.43 2.72
CA ILE A 37 0.68 -4.83 3.14
C ILE A 37 1.73 -5.50 2.26
N THR A 38 1.77 -5.22 0.97
CA THR A 38 2.75 -5.79 0.04
C THR A 38 4.17 -5.42 0.45
N SER A 39 4.44 -4.14 0.74
CA SER A 39 5.79 -3.70 1.15
C SER A 39 6.17 -4.14 2.57
N VAL A 40 5.22 -4.13 3.51
CA VAL A 40 5.50 -4.45 4.91
C VAL A 40 5.71 -5.94 5.13
N THR A 41 4.97 -6.79 4.44
CA THR A 41 4.96 -8.24 4.69
C THR A 41 5.82 -9.04 3.72
N GLY A 42 5.98 -8.58 2.48
CA GLY A 42 6.69 -9.32 1.43
C GLY A 42 6.07 -10.67 1.04
N ILE A 43 4.84 -10.97 1.49
CA ILE A 43 4.15 -12.25 1.21
C ILE A 43 3.84 -12.41 -0.29
N VAL A 44 3.64 -11.30 -1.00
CA VAL A 44 3.41 -11.24 -2.44
C VAL A 44 4.40 -10.25 -3.04
N SER A 45 4.94 -10.55 -4.22
CA SER A 45 5.80 -9.62 -4.94
C SER A 45 5.03 -8.37 -5.38
N TYR A 46 5.73 -7.24 -5.55
CA TYR A 46 5.14 -6.01 -6.07
C TYR A 46 4.43 -6.24 -7.41
N ASP A 47 5.08 -6.92 -8.35
CA ASP A 47 4.53 -7.15 -9.69
C ASP A 47 3.33 -8.09 -9.69
N SER A 48 3.35 -9.14 -8.85
CA SER A 48 2.21 -10.04 -8.70
C SER A 48 0.99 -9.32 -8.14
N MET A 49 1.17 -8.47 -7.12
CA MET A 49 0.07 -7.68 -6.56
C MET A 49 -0.44 -6.63 -7.57
N LYS A 50 0.47 -5.93 -8.26
CA LYS A 50 0.13 -4.96 -9.31
C LYS A 50 -0.70 -5.59 -10.42
N LYS A 51 -0.31 -6.78 -10.88
CA LYS A 51 -1.07 -7.53 -11.89
C LYS A 51 -2.46 -7.91 -11.37
N ALA A 52 -2.55 -8.47 -10.16
CA ALA A 52 -3.83 -8.85 -9.57
C ALA A 52 -4.79 -7.66 -9.42
N ILE A 53 -4.26 -6.47 -9.06
CA ILE A 53 -5.04 -5.24 -9.01
C ILE A 53 -5.58 -4.87 -10.40
N LEU A 54 -4.73 -4.85 -11.43
CA LEU A 54 -5.15 -4.53 -12.80
C LEU A 54 -6.23 -5.48 -13.33
N ASP A 55 -6.14 -6.76 -12.99
CA ASP A 55 -7.12 -7.78 -13.39
C ASP A 55 -8.47 -7.62 -12.64
N SER A 56 -8.52 -6.86 -11.55
CA SER A 56 -9.66 -6.79 -10.63
C SER A 56 -10.40 -5.44 -10.61
N ILE A 57 -9.80 -4.38 -11.15
CA ILE A 57 -10.37 -3.03 -11.15
C ILE A 57 -11.19 -2.75 -12.43
N PRO A 58 -12.15 -1.81 -12.39
CA PRO A 58 -12.87 -1.39 -13.60
C PRO A 58 -11.93 -0.77 -14.64
N ALA A 59 -12.22 -1.03 -15.92
CA ALA A 59 -11.52 -0.40 -17.04
C ALA A 59 -11.60 1.14 -16.95
N GLY A 60 -10.49 1.81 -17.26
CA GLY A 60 -10.37 3.28 -17.20
C GLY A 60 -10.08 3.83 -15.81
N THR A 61 -9.87 2.97 -14.80
CA THR A 61 -9.50 3.38 -13.43
C THR A 61 -8.06 3.01 -13.05
N GLU A 62 -7.28 2.47 -13.99
CA GLU A 62 -5.96 1.88 -13.78
C GLU A 62 -4.97 2.89 -13.20
N LYS A 63 -4.88 4.07 -13.81
CA LYS A 63 -3.93 5.10 -13.38
C LYS A 63 -4.13 5.48 -11.91
N LEU A 64 -5.37 5.66 -11.49
CA LEU A 64 -5.69 6.09 -10.13
C LEU A 64 -5.46 4.97 -9.11
N ASN A 65 -5.87 3.73 -9.42
CA ASN A 65 -5.64 2.60 -8.53
C ASN A 65 -4.14 2.25 -8.44
N LEU A 66 -3.38 2.32 -9.54
CA LEU A 66 -1.93 2.12 -9.51
C LEU A 66 -1.21 3.21 -8.68
N ALA A 67 -1.67 4.46 -8.75
CA ALA A 67 -1.13 5.53 -7.90
C ALA A 67 -1.42 5.27 -6.42
N ALA A 68 -2.63 4.82 -6.07
CA ALA A 68 -2.95 4.41 -4.70
C ALA A 68 -2.12 3.22 -4.21
N PHE A 69 -1.93 2.22 -5.06
CA PHE A 69 -1.11 1.05 -4.75
C PHE A 69 0.33 1.47 -4.45
N GLN A 70 0.90 2.31 -5.32
CA GLN A 70 2.26 2.84 -5.15
C GLN A 70 2.38 3.65 -3.86
N ALA A 71 1.45 4.56 -3.59
CA ALA A 71 1.47 5.39 -2.39
C ALA A 71 1.43 4.56 -1.10
N GLY A 72 0.62 3.50 -1.08
CA GLY A 72 0.61 2.53 0.01
C GLY A 72 1.93 1.78 0.16
N TYR A 73 2.49 1.31 -0.96
CA TYR A 73 3.74 0.56 -0.99
C TYR A 73 4.91 1.41 -0.44
N ASP A 74 5.04 2.64 -0.95
CA ASP A 74 6.07 3.61 -0.53
C ASP A 74 5.99 3.94 0.95
N HIS A 75 4.77 4.13 1.47
CA HIS A 75 4.53 4.36 2.89
C HIS A 75 5.05 3.22 3.76
N GLY A 76 4.94 1.96 3.28
CA GLY A 76 5.42 0.79 4.00
C GLY A 76 6.93 0.51 3.88
N THR A 77 7.57 0.91 2.77
CA THR A 77 9.05 0.78 2.58
C THR A 77 9.86 1.85 3.32
N GLY A 78 9.20 2.90 3.83
CA GLY A 78 9.77 3.80 4.82
C GLY A 78 10.06 5.21 4.32
N GLY A 79 9.35 6.17 4.92
CA GLY A 79 9.94 7.45 5.34
C GLY A 79 10.97 7.29 6.47
N SER A 80 11.83 6.27 6.38
CA SER A 80 13.03 6.13 7.21
C SER A 80 14.12 5.59 6.31
N GLY A 81 15.12 6.44 6.07
CA GLY A 81 16.23 6.18 5.19
C GLY A 81 16.88 4.82 5.48
N SER A 82 16.71 3.91 4.54
CA SER A 82 17.70 2.90 4.20
C SER A 82 17.45 2.51 2.76
N LYS A 83 18.18 3.19 1.87
CA LYS A 83 18.42 2.70 0.52
C LYS A 83 18.84 1.23 0.64
N LYS A 84 18.01 0.31 0.15
CA LYS A 84 18.50 -1.00 -0.28
C LYS A 84 18.30 -1.04 -1.79
N GLY A 85 19.43 -0.96 -2.49
CA GLY A 85 19.50 -0.89 -3.94
C GLY A 85 18.79 -2.06 -4.59
N HIS A 86 18.00 -1.74 -5.60
CA HIS A 86 17.66 -2.67 -6.66
C HIS A 86 18.86 -2.65 -7.61
N ALA A 87 19.64 -3.73 -7.61
CA ALA A 87 20.55 -4.03 -8.70
C ALA A 87 19.78 -4.93 -9.68
N ASP A 88 19.80 -4.47 -10.93
CA ASP A 88 19.49 -5.10 -12.22
C ASP A 88 19.00 -6.57 -12.24
#